data_AF-A0A0D0MPN0-F1
#
_entry.id   AF-A0A0D0MPN0-F1
#
_cell.length_a   1.000
_cell.length_b   1.000
_cell.length_c   1.000
_cell.angle_alpha   90.00
_cell.angle_beta   90.00
_cell.angle_gamma   90.00
#
_symmetry.space_group_name_H-M   'P 1'
#
loop_
_entity.id
_entity.type
_entity.pdbx_description
1 polymer ?
#
loop_
_entity_poly.entity_id
_entity_poly.type
_entity_poly.pdbx_seq_one_letter_code
_entity_poly.pdbx_strand_id
1 'polypeptide(L)'
;MSFEVDIGYSSLRGPREVNEDFAGAVHAPRGDEARGLIAAIADGVSTGGRGLEAAQTTVMGLLADYFATPDTWEPTAALDRLIGAQNAWLADHNRRRAGGATALTTLTALVLHGQSYTLAHVGDTRAWRVRADGDAAVPLTLDHVFEHPDMRSRLTRAIGLDDQVRVDYAQGDVRVGDCFVLTSDGVHGVLKPQQVAAIALQGDAEAASEALVHAALDAGTRDNATALVIRVVGLDARQLDDELGDGRRLTPPPLLKVGDVLDGFVVTGLVADTAVHLLYQARHPATRELVALKTLHPSRAGDPQERAMLAHEAWLGQRVGGGGGFVRVHERAENASALYIVFDWHGGRTLEQMRKAGSRGTVAEVVAAAIEVSKALGRLHRHGVVHRDIKPGNLHLGDDGRWRILDLGVALSGREGAAQRELHAGTPSYINPEQWEEGGAADAGSDLFALGATLYQWLGGHLPYGEIEPYQVARYRRDPVALSRLRPDVPVWLDHLVRKAVARDPRERFETAEEMLLALERGASRPVGAPAATPLIRRDPVMLYKIALGVSLLFNALLVVWLLFLPR
;
A
#
# COMPACT_ATOMS: atom_id res chain seq x y z
N MET A 1 -5.97 -17.03 -1.17
CA MET A 1 -6.12 -17.18 -2.62
C MET A 1 -6.14 -15.79 -3.24
N SER A 2 -5.08 -15.38 -3.96
CA SER A 2 -5.00 -14.05 -4.60
C SER A 2 -6.09 -13.81 -5.66
N PHE A 3 -6.47 -14.88 -6.35
CA PHE A 3 -7.56 -14.91 -7.32
C PHE A 3 -8.47 -16.11 -7.00
N GLU A 4 -9.77 -15.87 -7.04
CA GLU A 4 -10.78 -16.91 -7.19
C GLU A 4 -11.20 -16.90 -8.67
N VAL A 5 -10.89 -17.97 -9.39
CA VAL A 5 -11.13 -18.08 -10.84
C VAL A 5 -11.89 -19.35 -11.15
N ASP A 6 -12.81 -19.23 -12.10
CA ASP A 6 -13.48 -20.33 -12.77
C ASP A 6 -12.76 -20.57 -14.10
N ILE A 7 -12.27 -21.79 -14.31
CA ILE A 7 -11.41 -22.16 -15.44
C ILE A 7 -12.03 -23.34 -16.14
N GLY A 8 -12.12 -23.24 -17.47
CA GLY A 8 -12.49 -24.35 -18.33
C GLY A 8 -11.64 -24.39 -19.58
N TYR A 9 -11.53 -25.58 -20.16
CA TYR A 9 -10.89 -25.74 -21.45
C TYR A 9 -11.46 -26.92 -22.23
N SER A 10 -11.55 -26.76 -23.54
CA SER A 10 -11.98 -27.82 -24.44
C SER A 10 -11.08 -27.83 -25.67
N SER A 11 -10.75 -29.02 -26.15
CA SER A 11 -9.88 -29.22 -27.31
C SER A 11 -10.35 -30.42 -28.10
N LEU A 12 -10.80 -30.20 -29.34
CA LEU A 12 -11.29 -31.25 -30.23
C LEU A 12 -10.50 -31.24 -31.54
N ARG A 13 -10.18 -32.44 -32.04
CA ARG A 13 -9.41 -32.60 -33.29
C ARG A 13 -10.12 -32.09 -34.55
N GLY A 14 -11.43 -31.85 -34.49
CA GLY A 14 -12.24 -31.54 -35.67
C GLY A 14 -12.13 -32.63 -36.75
N PRO A 15 -11.97 -32.27 -38.04
CA PRO A 15 -11.83 -33.22 -39.13
C PRO A 15 -10.42 -33.79 -39.32
N ARG A 16 -9.43 -33.36 -38.52
CA ARG A 16 -8.05 -33.86 -38.58
C ARG A 16 -7.93 -35.25 -37.94
N GLU A 17 -6.89 -36.01 -38.31
CA GLU A 17 -6.63 -37.33 -37.72
C GLU A 17 -6.11 -37.21 -36.27
N VAL A 18 -5.25 -36.22 -36.03
CA VAL A 18 -4.59 -35.94 -34.75
C VAL A 18 -4.98 -34.53 -34.28
N ASN A 19 -5.10 -34.36 -32.97
CA ASN A 19 -5.18 -33.06 -32.34
C ASN A 19 -3.76 -32.59 -32.01
N GLU A 20 -3.29 -31.53 -32.65
CA GLU A 20 -1.97 -30.91 -32.44
C GLU A 20 -2.03 -29.68 -31.52
N ASP A 21 -3.24 -29.26 -31.12
CA ASP A 21 -3.44 -28.21 -30.12
C ASP A 21 -3.21 -28.73 -28.70
N PHE A 22 -2.79 -27.84 -27.82
CA PHE A 22 -2.70 -28.13 -26.39
C PHE A 22 -2.97 -26.89 -25.53
N ALA A 23 -3.71 -27.05 -24.45
CA ALA A 23 -3.98 -25.98 -23.48
C ALA A 23 -3.96 -26.51 -22.05
N GLY A 24 -3.68 -25.62 -21.10
CA GLY A 24 -3.75 -25.96 -19.68
C GLY A 24 -3.60 -24.74 -18.78
N ALA A 25 -3.94 -24.92 -17.51
CA ALA A 25 -3.77 -23.92 -16.47
C ALA A 25 -3.37 -24.57 -15.15
N VAL A 26 -2.57 -23.87 -14.34
CA VAL A 26 -2.07 -24.34 -13.05
C VAL A 26 -2.12 -23.19 -12.05
N HIS A 27 -2.68 -23.48 -10.87
CA HIS A 27 -2.64 -22.58 -9.72
C HIS A 27 -1.32 -22.69 -8.98
N ALA A 28 -0.92 -21.60 -8.33
CA ALA A 28 0.19 -21.62 -7.40
C ALA A 28 -0.01 -22.73 -6.34
N PRO A 29 1.06 -23.44 -5.96
CA PRO A 29 0.98 -24.50 -4.96
C PRO A 29 0.52 -23.95 -3.61
N ARG A 30 -0.04 -24.83 -2.77
CA ARG A 30 -0.50 -24.46 -1.42
C ARG A 30 0.64 -23.83 -0.61
N GLY A 31 0.38 -22.65 -0.06
CA GLY A 31 1.36 -21.85 0.67
C GLY A 31 2.02 -20.73 -0.16
N ASP A 32 1.85 -20.73 -1.48
CA ASP A 32 2.37 -19.69 -2.39
C ASP A 32 1.24 -19.03 -3.21
N GLU A 33 0.02 -19.01 -2.66
CA GLU A 33 -1.20 -18.58 -3.33
C GLU A 33 -1.17 -17.12 -3.82
N ALA A 34 -0.24 -16.30 -3.31
CA ALA A 34 -0.03 -14.92 -3.74
C ALA A 34 0.52 -14.83 -5.18
N ARG A 35 1.16 -15.89 -5.68
CA ARG A 35 1.70 -15.94 -7.04
C ARG A 35 0.65 -16.25 -8.11
N GLY A 36 -0.59 -16.50 -7.70
CA GLY A 36 -1.76 -16.53 -8.58
C GLY A 36 -1.84 -17.77 -9.47
N LEU A 37 -1.99 -17.56 -10.77
CA LEU A 37 -2.30 -18.60 -11.77
C LEU A 37 -1.47 -18.37 -13.03
N ILE A 38 -1.04 -19.44 -13.67
CA ILE A 38 -0.58 -19.42 -15.07
C ILE A 38 -1.46 -20.32 -15.94
N ALA A 39 -1.72 -19.87 -17.15
CA ALA A 39 -2.49 -20.54 -18.18
C ALA A 39 -1.78 -20.42 -19.53
N ALA A 40 -1.88 -21.41 -20.40
CA ALA A 40 -1.31 -21.34 -21.74
C ALA A 40 -2.09 -22.17 -22.76
N ILE A 41 -2.05 -21.73 -24.01
CA ILE A 41 -2.51 -22.45 -25.20
C ILE A 41 -1.40 -22.45 -26.26
N ALA A 42 -1.33 -23.53 -27.03
CA ALA A 42 -0.40 -23.72 -28.11
C ALA A 42 -1.08 -24.50 -29.24
N ASP A 43 -0.74 -24.14 -30.47
CA ASP A 43 -1.19 -24.78 -31.71
C ASP A 43 0.05 -25.26 -32.47
N GLY A 44 0.12 -26.57 -32.71
CA GLY A 44 1.25 -27.26 -33.30
C GLY A 44 1.25 -27.18 -34.83
N VAL A 45 2.38 -26.80 -35.43
CA VAL A 45 2.47 -26.64 -36.89
C VAL A 45 2.60 -28.00 -37.58
N SER A 46 1.57 -28.40 -38.34
CA SER A 46 1.52 -29.72 -39.01
C SER A 46 2.60 -29.95 -40.07
N THR A 47 3.13 -28.90 -40.73
CA THR A 47 4.09 -29.06 -41.84
C THR A 47 5.38 -29.77 -41.43
N GLY A 48 5.72 -29.74 -40.14
CA GLY A 48 6.90 -30.41 -39.60
C GLY A 48 6.65 -31.83 -39.06
N GLY A 49 5.39 -32.28 -39.02
CA GLY A 49 4.97 -33.62 -38.62
C GLY A 49 5.08 -33.95 -37.13
N ARG A 50 5.43 -32.96 -36.29
CA ARG A 50 5.60 -33.11 -34.84
C ARG A 50 5.01 -31.91 -34.07
N GLY A 51 3.92 -31.33 -34.57
CA GLY A 51 3.26 -30.17 -33.98
C GLY A 51 2.75 -30.48 -32.57
N LEU A 52 2.08 -31.63 -32.39
CA LEU A 52 1.58 -32.08 -31.09
C LEU A 52 2.67 -32.12 -30.00
N GLU A 53 3.83 -32.68 -30.31
CA GLU A 53 4.95 -32.76 -29.36
C GLU A 53 5.44 -31.36 -28.96
N ALA A 54 5.53 -30.45 -29.95
CA ALA A 54 5.96 -29.08 -29.73
C ALA A 54 4.98 -28.35 -28.79
N ALA A 55 3.67 -28.43 -29.09
CA ALA A 55 2.62 -27.79 -28.30
C ALA A 55 2.58 -28.32 -26.87
N GLN A 56 2.58 -29.66 -26.69
CA GLN A 56 2.57 -30.30 -25.37
C GLN A 56 3.78 -29.94 -24.54
N THR A 57 4.99 -30.08 -25.10
CA THR A 57 6.22 -29.86 -24.34
C THR A 57 6.34 -28.39 -23.92
N THR A 58 5.99 -27.47 -24.83
CA THR A 58 6.06 -26.03 -24.55
C THR A 58 5.10 -25.63 -23.44
N VAL A 59 3.82 -26.02 -23.54
CA VAL A 59 2.81 -25.67 -22.54
C VAL A 59 3.09 -26.36 -21.20
N MET A 60 3.33 -27.67 -21.20
CA MET A 60 3.58 -28.40 -19.96
C MET A 60 4.85 -27.91 -19.24
N GLY A 61 5.92 -27.66 -19.99
CA GLY A 61 7.16 -27.13 -19.43
C GLY A 61 6.97 -25.75 -18.81
N LEU A 62 6.27 -24.85 -19.50
CA LEU A 62 5.97 -23.52 -18.99
C LEU A 62 5.13 -23.58 -17.70
N LEU A 63 4.05 -24.36 -17.69
CA LEU A 63 3.15 -24.49 -16.55
C LEU A 63 3.84 -25.14 -15.33
N ALA A 64 4.71 -26.14 -15.57
CA ALA A 64 5.43 -26.82 -14.51
C ALA A 64 6.52 -25.94 -13.86
N ASP A 65 7.24 -25.17 -14.67
CA ASP A 65 8.43 -24.45 -14.21
C ASP A 65 8.11 -23.03 -13.70
N TYR A 66 6.95 -22.45 -14.03
CA TYR A 66 6.62 -21.06 -13.67
C TYR A 66 6.74 -20.79 -12.16
N PHE A 67 6.11 -21.62 -11.32
CA PHE A 67 6.17 -21.46 -9.86
C PHE A 67 7.50 -21.92 -9.25
N ALA A 68 8.40 -22.55 -10.02
CA ALA A 68 9.76 -22.84 -9.57
C ALA A 68 10.73 -21.66 -9.76
N THR A 69 10.31 -20.60 -10.46
CA THR A 69 11.11 -19.37 -10.59
C THR A 69 11.19 -18.59 -9.27
N PRO A 70 12.23 -17.77 -9.04
CA PRO A 70 12.32 -16.92 -7.86
C PRO A 70 11.09 -16.03 -7.69
N ASP A 71 10.63 -15.88 -6.45
CA ASP A 71 9.50 -15.02 -6.05
C ASP A 71 9.73 -13.53 -6.32
N THR A 72 10.99 -13.10 -6.33
CA THR A 72 11.42 -11.73 -6.67
C THR A 72 11.32 -11.36 -8.14
N TRP A 73 11.02 -12.31 -9.04
CA TRP A 73 10.96 -12.04 -10.47
C TRP A 73 9.58 -11.54 -10.89
N GLU A 74 9.57 -10.44 -11.64
CA GLU A 74 8.38 -9.95 -12.33
C GLU A 74 7.87 -11.02 -13.32
N PRO A 75 6.54 -11.20 -13.47
CA PRO A 75 5.96 -12.20 -14.36
C PRO A 75 6.52 -12.18 -15.80
N THR A 76 6.75 -10.99 -16.36
CA THR A 76 7.35 -10.82 -17.69
C THR A 76 8.76 -11.41 -17.77
N ALA A 77 9.59 -11.18 -16.75
CA ALA A 77 10.97 -11.70 -16.73
C ALA A 77 10.99 -13.23 -16.56
N ALA A 78 10.09 -13.78 -15.75
CA ALA A 78 9.91 -15.22 -15.60
C ALA A 78 9.48 -15.86 -16.93
N LEU A 79 8.44 -15.32 -17.58
CA LEU A 79 7.96 -15.82 -18.88
C LEU A 79 9.04 -15.73 -19.95
N ASP A 80 9.76 -14.62 -20.06
CA ASP A 80 10.83 -14.45 -21.06
C ASP A 80 11.90 -15.54 -20.95
N ARG A 81 12.34 -15.81 -19.70
CA ARG A 81 13.37 -16.79 -19.44
C ARG A 81 12.91 -18.21 -19.73
N LEU A 82 11.69 -18.55 -19.34
CA LEU A 82 11.12 -19.89 -19.54
C LEU A 82 10.82 -20.15 -21.02
N ILE A 83 10.18 -19.20 -21.71
CA ILE A 83 9.88 -19.32 -23.14
C ILE A 83 11.17 -19.42 -23.95
N GLY A 84 12.18 -18.60 -23.62
CA GLY A 84 13.49 -18.69 -24.26
C GLY A 84 14.17 -20.06 -24.06
N ALA A 85 14.04 -20.66 -22.87
CA ALA A 85 14.57 -21.99 -22.60
C ALA A 85 13.84 -23.08 -23.40
N GLN A 86 12.50 -23.05 -23.46
CA GLN A 86 11.71 -23.98 -24.26
C GLN A 86 12.01 -23.86 -25.76
N ASN A 87 12.13 -22.63 -26.27
CA ASN A 87 12.53 -22.37 -27.65
C ASN A 87 13.90 -22.95 -27.97
N ALA A 88 14.91 -22.66 -27.14
CA ALA A 88 16.26 -23.15 -27.34
C ALA A 88 16.32 -24.69 -27.34
N TRP A 89 15.56 -25.33 -26.45
CA TRP A 89 15.46 -26.79 -26.39
C TRP A 89 14.83 -27.36 -27.67
N LEU A 90 13.70 -26.81 -28.13
CA LEU A 90 13.03 -27.25 -29.36
C LEU A 90 13.88 -27.00 -30.62
N ALA A 91 14.49 -25.82 -30.73
CA ALA A 91 15.37 -25.48 -31.86
C ALA A 91 16.58 -26.42 -31.94
N ASP A 92 17.18 -26.76 -30.80
CA ASP A 92 18.28 -27.73 -30.75
C ASP A 92 17.84 -29.15 -31.14
N HIS A 93 16.68 -29.59 -30.67
CA HIS A 93 16.11 -30.88 -31.07
C HIS A 93 15.79 -30.92 -32.57
N ASN A 94 15.26 -29.84 -33.14
CA ASN A 94 14.98 -29.71 -34.57
C ASN A 94 16.27 -29.82 -35.40
N ARG A 95 17.39 -29.21 -34.98
CA ARG A 95 18.69 -29.32 -35.68
C ARG A 95 19.26 -30.73 -35.68
N ARG A 96 19.09 -31.47 -34.58
CA ARG A 96 19.68 -32.82 -34.43
C ARG A 96 18.88 -33.91 -35.14
N ARG A 97 17.64 -33.64 -35.55
CA ARG A 97 16.76 -34.62 -36.18
C ARG A 97 17.20 -34.91 -37.63
N ALA A 98 17.50 -36.17 -37.90
CA ALA A 98 17.68 -36.66 -39.26
C ALA A 98 16.31 -36.81 -39.96
N GLY A 99 16.17 -36.29 -41.18
CA GLY A 99 14.97 -36.48 -42.01
C GLY A 99 14.01 -35.28 -42.14
N GLY A 100 14.38 -34.08 -41.66
CA GLY A 100 13.64 -32.84 -41.95
C GLY A 100 12.35 -32.61 -41.14
N ALA A 101 12.01 -33.50 -40.21
CA ALA A 101 10.88 -33.30 -39.29
C ALA A 101 11.18 -32.16 -38.29
N THR A 102 10.27 -31.20 -38.20
CA THR A 102 10.40 -30.01 -37.34
C THR A 102 9.25 -29.95 -36.35
N ALA A 103 9.57 -29.73 -35.07
CA ALA A 103 8.60 -29.50 -34.01
C ALA A 103 8.50 -27.99 -33.80
N LEU A 104 7.40 -27.40 -34.29
CA LEU A 104 7.11 -25.98 -34.19
C LEU A 104 5.71 -25.79 -33.60
N THR A 105 5.54 -24.74 -32.80
CA THR A 105 4.25 -24.42 -32.20
C THR A 105 4.09 -22.93 -31.97
N THR A 106 2.85 -22.48 -31.91
CA THR A 106 2.50 -21.19 -31.32
C THR A 106 2.50 -21.29 -29.80
N LEU A 107 2.45 -20.15 -29.11
CA LEU A 107 2.28 -20.07 -27.67
C LEU A 107 1.58 -18.75 -27.32
N THR A 108 0.49 -18.84 -26.56
CA THR A 108 -0.08 -17.71 -25.83
C THR A 108 -0.22 -18.11 -24.37
N ALA A 109 0.47 -17.40 -23.49
CA ALA A 109 0.48 -17.64 -22.06
C ALA A 109 -0.07 -16.44 -21.30
N LEU A 110 -0.94 -16.69 -20.32
CA LEU A 110 -1.56 -15.71 -19.45
C LEU A 110 -1.19 -16.03 -18.00
N VAL A 111 -0.62 -15.06 -17.32
CA VAL A 111 -0.38 -15.09 -15.87
C VAL A 111 -1.33 -14.09 -15.22
N LEU A 112 -2.03 -14.55 -14.19
CA LEU A 112 -2.78 -13.70 -13.26
C LEU A 112 -2.00 -13.62 -11.95
N HIS A 113 -1.60 -12.42 -11.55
CA HIS A 113 -0.78 -12.16 -10.36
C HIS A 113 -1.15 -10.79 -9.75
N GLY A 114 -1.32 -10.74 -8.42
CA GLY A 114 -1.80 -9.53 -7.73
C GLY A 114 -3.23 -9.16 -8.15
N GLN A 115 -3.42 -7.97 -8.70
CA GLN A 115 -4.64 -7.60 -9.45
C GLN A 115 -4.35 -7.33 -10.93
N SER A 116 -3.30 -7.93 -11.47
CA SER A 116 -2.85 -7.72 -12.83
C SER A 116 -2.82 -9.00 -13.64
N TYR A 117 -2.85 -8.85 -14.96
CA TYR A 117 -2.51 -9.92 -15.88
C TYR A 117 -1.22 -9.56 -16.64
N THR A 118 -0.44 -10.59 -16.93
CA THR A 118 0.67 -10.52 -17.89
C THR A 118 0.46 -11.59 -18.93
N LEU A 119 0.48 -11.20 -20.19
CA LEU A 119 0.32 -12.07 -21.34
C LEU A 119 1.61 -12.08 -22.16
N ALA A 120 2.04 -13.27 -22.58
CA ALA A 120 3.16 -13.50 -23.46
C ALA A 120 2.68 -14.26 -24.71
N HIS A 121 3.08 -13.81 -25.90
CA HIS A 121 2.52 -14.31 -27.14
C HIS A 121 3.56 -14.50 -28.25
N VAL A 122 3.47 -15.64 -28.93
CA VAL A 122 4.25 -16.03 -30.11
C VAL A 122 3.38 -16.88 -31.05
N GLY A 123 2.94 -16.34 -32.18
CA GLY A 123 2.33 -17.13 -33.26
C GLY A 123 0.98 -16.54 -33.63
N ASP A 124 -0.04 -17.36 -33.81
CA ASP A 124 -1.41 -16.93 -34.17
C ASP A 124 -2.49 -17.54 -33.26
N THR A 125 -2.13 -18.21 -32.16
CA THR A 125 -3.10 -18.37 -31.06
C THR A 125 -3.48 -17.01 -30.50
N ARG A 126 -4.74 -16.82 -30.14
CA ARG A 126 -5.23 -15.49 -29.76
C ARG A 126 -5.78 -15.47 -28.35
N ALA A 127 -5.67 -14.30 -27.72
CA ALA A 127 -6.32 -14.00 -26.44
C ALA A 127 -7.22 -12.77 -26.52
N TRP A 128 -8.34 -12.82 -25.82
CA TRP A 128 -9.27 -11.71 -25.65
C TRP A 128 -9.61 -11.50 -24.18
N ARG A 129 -9.93 -10.25 -23.83
CA ARG A 129 -10.64 -9.90 -22.60
C ARG A 129 -12.08 -9.53 -22.93
N VAL A 130 -13.02 -10.19 -22.27
CA VAL A 130 -14.47 -10.02 -22.43
C VAL A 130 -15.07 -9.56 -21.10
N ARG A 131 -16.02 -8.62 -21.16
CA ARG A 131 -16.77 -8.14 -19.99
C ARG A 131 -18.26 -8.12 -20.28
N ALA A 132 -19.08 -8.38 -19.27
CA ALA A 132 -20.54 -8.40 -19.40
C ALA A 132 -21.16 -7.00 -19.56
N ASP A 133 -20.48 -5.95 -19.09
CA ASP A 133 -20.92 -4.55 -19.12
C ASP A 133 -20.40 -3.76 -20.34
N GLY A 134 -19.65 -4.41 -21.24
CA GLY A 134 -19.09 -3.79 -22.45
C GLY A 134 -19.50 -4.49 -23.74
N ASP A 135 -19.54 -3.73 -24.84
CA ASP A 135 -20.05 -4.19 -26.14
C ASP A 135 -19.06 -5.03 -26.99
N ALA A 136 -17.83 -5.32 -26.53
CA ALA A 136 -16.85 -6.03 -27.37
C ALA A 136 -15.79 -6.84 -26.62
N ALA A 137 -15.40 -7.98 -27.21
CA ALA A 137 -14.14 -8.67 -26.91
C ALA A 137 -12.95 -7.78 -27.31
N VAL A 138 -12.12 -7.42 -26.35
CA VAL A 138 -10.89 -6.65 -26.58
C VAL A 138 -9.76 -7.63 -26.89
N PRO A 139 -9.16 -7.60 -28.09
CA PRO A 139 -8.02 -8.45 -28.42
C PRO A 139 -6.79 -8.04 -27.60
N LEU A 140 -6.05 -9.02 -27.09
CA LEU A 140 -4.82 -8.84 -26.33
C LEU A 140 -3.56 -9.26 -27.10
N THR A 141 -3.73 -9.94 -28.24
CA THR A 141 -2.66 -10.47 -29.09
C THR A 141 -2.74 -9.91 -30.51
N LEU A 142 -1.61 -9.94 -31.21
CA LEU A 142 -1.50 -9.63 -32.64
C LEU A 142 -0.81 -10.80 -33.33
N ASP A 143 -1.46 -11.39 -34.34
CA ASP A 143 -0.95 -12.58 -35.00
C ASP A 143 0.37 -12.32 -35.74
N HIS A 144 1.31 -13.25 -35.58
CA HIS A 144 2.60 -13.25 -36.25
C HIS A 144 2.56 -14.03 -37.57
N VAL A 145 1.71 -13.63 -38.52
CA VAL A 145 1.56 -14.28 -39.84
C VAL A 145 2.01 -13.39 -40.99
N PHE A 146 2.30 -13.97 -42.16
CA PHE A 146 2.61 -13.18 -43.37
C PHE A 146 1.37 -12.48 -43.94
N GLU A 147 1.47 -11.18 -44.20
CA GLU A 147 0.41 -10.36 -44.82
C GLU A 147 0.36 -10.52 -46.37
N HIS A 148 0.34 -11.76 -46.87
CA HIS A 148 0.16 -12.04 -48.31
C HIS A 148 -1.00 -13.03 -48.52
N PRO A 149 -1.94 -12.79 -49.47
CA PRO A 149 -3.12 -13.65 -49.68
C PRO A 149 -2.80 -15.15 -49.79
N ASP A 150 -1.66 -15.49 -50.40
CA ASP A 150 -1.22 -16.87 -50.61
C ASP A 150 -0.39 -17.47 -49.45
N MET A 151 -0.04 -16.67 -48.43
CA MET A 151 0.84 -17.08 -47.32
C MET A 151 0.29 -16.74 -45.93
N ARG A 152 -0.99 -16.36 -45.80
CA ARG A 152 -1.62 -16.05 -44.51
C ARG A 152 -1.51 -17.17 -43.47
N SER A 153 -1.37 -18.42 -43.91
CA SER A 153 -1.19 -19.59 -43.04
C SER A 153 0.27 -19.90 -42.67
N ARG A 154 1.22 -18.99 -42.96
CA ARG A 154 2.63 -19.15 -42.57
C ARG A 154 2.97 -18.20 -41.42
N LEU A 155 3.53 -18.78 -40.36
CA LEU A 155 4.03 -18.06 -39.20
C LEU A 155 5.34 -17.34 -39.54
N THR A 156 5.41 -16.06 -39.16
CA THR A 156 6.64 -15.26 -39.11
C THR A 156 7.40 -15.46 -37.79
N ARG A 157 6.71 -15.95 -36.75
CA ARG A 157 7.31 -16.30 -35.45
C ARG A 157 6.62 -17.54 -34.89
N ALA A 158 7.41 -18.50 -34.44
CA ALA A 158 6.94 -19.70 -33.75
C ALA A 158 8.02 -20.18 -32.77
N ILE A 159 7.60 -20.92 -31.74
CA ILE A 159 8.53 -21.61 -30.84
C ILE A 159 9.20 -22.75 -31.61
N GLY A 160 10.52 -22.83 -31.52
CA GLY A 160 11.36 -23.84 -32.18
C GLY A 160 11.77 -23.49 -33.61
N LEU A 161 11.35 -22.32 -34.14
CA LEU A 161 11.64 -21.88 -35.51
C LEU A 161 13.08 -21.40 -35.69
N ASP A 162 13.53 -20.54 -34.78
CA ASP A 162 14.84 -19.90 -34.78
C ASP A 162 15.56 -20.11 -33.43
N ASP A 163 16.87 -19.85 -33.39
CA ASP A 163 17.67 -19.94 -32.15
C ASP A 163 17.18 -19.01 -31.04
N GLN A 164 16.64 -17.86 -31.43
CA GLN A 164 16.03 -16.89 -30.52
C GLN A 164 14.59 -16.64 -30.94
N VAL A 165 13.70 -16.58 -29.96
CA VAL A 165 12.31 -16.22 -30.16
C VAL A 165 12.07 -14.82 -29.62
N ARG A 166 11.38 -13.99 -30.40
CA ARG A 166 10.86 -12.72 -29.93
C ARG A 166 9.43 -12.90 -29.41
N VAL A 167 9.25 -12.59 -28.14
CA VAL A 167 7.96 -12.68 -27.44
C VAL A 167 7.32 -11.29 -27.36
N ASP A 168 6.04 -11.21 -27.69
CA ASP A 168 5.25 -9.99 -27.50
C ASP A 168 4.53 -10.07 -26.14
N TYR A 169 4.50 -8.97 -25.41
CA TYR A 169 3.91 -8.89 -24.07
C TYR A 169 2.76 -7.88 -24.01
N ALA A 170 1.70 -8.24 -23.27
CA ALA A 170 0.62 -7.33 -22.89
C ALA A 170 0.36 -7.42 -21.39
N GLN A 171 0.11 -6.28 -20.75
CA GLN A 171 -0.17 -6.21 -19.31
C GLN A 171 -1.36 -5.29 -19.06
N GLY A 172 -2.08 -5.54 -17.97
CA GLY A 172 -3.16 -4.67 -17.54
C GLY A 172 -3.76 -5.14 -16.22
N ASP A 173 -4.71 -4.36 -15.72
CA ASP A 173 -5.39 -4.67 -14.48
C ASP A 173 -6.57 -5.62 -14.72
N VAL A 174 -6.85 -6.44 -13.71
CA VAL A 174 -7.88 -7.47 -13.69
C VAL A 174 -9.02 -7.04 -12.77
N ARG A 175 -10.25 -7.33 -13.17
CA ARG A 175 -11.46 -7.07 -12.39
C ARG A 175 -12.24 -8.34 -12.11
N VAL A 176 -13.01 -8.33 -11.02
CA VAL A 176 -14.05 -9.34 -10.83
C VAL A 176 -15.03 -9.24 -11.99
N GLY A 177 -15.32 -10.38 -12.63
CA GLY A 177 -16.12 -10.47 -13.84
C GLY A 177 -15.33 -10.40 -15.15
N ASP A 178 -14.02 -10.10 -15.13
CA ASP A 178 -13.20 -10.22 -16.34
C ASP A 178 -13.17 -11.68 -16.80
N CYS A 179 -13.40 -11.89 -18.10
CA CYS A 179 -13.33 -13.18 -18.75
C CYS A 179 -12.22 -13.16 -19.80
N PHE A 180 -11.15 -13.90 -19.56
CA PHE A 180 -10.07 -14.12 -20.51
C PHE A 180 -10.38 -15.36 -21.35
N VAL A 181 -10.30 -15.21 -22.67
CA VAL A 181 -10.57 -16.28 -23.62
C VAL A 181 -9.32 -16.47 -24.46
N LEU A 182 -8.76 -17.67 -24.50
CA LEU A 182 -7.61 -18.05 -25.32
C LEU A 182 -8.07 -19.10 -26.33
N THR A 183 -7.76 -18.97 -27.62
CA THR A 183 -8.17 -19.96 -28.64
C THR A 183 -7.15 -20.19 -29.75
N SER A 184 -7.21 -21.38 -30.36
CA SER A 184 -6.52 -21.72 -31.61
C SER A 184 -7.27 -21.20 -32.84
N ASP A 185 -6.60 -21.20 -33.99
CA ASP A 185 -7.11 -20.67 -35.25
C ASP A 185 -8.37 -21.40 -35.74
N GLY A 186 -8.53 -22.67 -35.39
CA GLY A 186 -9.72 -23.45 -35.69
C GLY A 186 -10.99 -22.93 -35.01
N VAL A 187 -10.88 -22.11 -33.95
CA VAL A 187 -12.02 -21.41 -33.33
C VAL A 187 -12.19 -20.02 -33.91
N HIS A 188 -11.17 -19.18 -33.80
CA HIS A 188 -11.29 -17.76 -34.16
C HIS A 188 -11.14 -17.47 -35.68
N GLY A 189 -10.82 -18.49 -36.47
CA GLY A 189 -10.84 -18.44 -37.93
C GLY A 189 -12.26 -18.56 -38.51
N VAL A 190 -13.19 -19.17 -37.78
CA VAL A 190 -14.60 -19.33 -38.21
C VAL A 190 -15.59 -18.52 -37.36
N LEU A 191 -15.29 -18.26 -36.09
CA LEU A 191 -16.13 -17.46 -35.20
C LEU A 191 -15.72 -15.99 -35.21
N LYS A 192 -16.70 -15.09 -35.29
CA LYS A 192 -16.48 -13.65 -35.16
C LYS A 192 -16.21 -13.27 -33.69
N PRO A 193 -15.45 -12.20 -33.41
CA PRO A 193 -15.18 -11.76 -32.03
C PRO A 193 -16.43 -11.56 -31.17
N GLN A 194 -17.54 -11.09 -31.77
CA GLN A 194 -18.80 -10.92 -31.05
C GLN A 194 -19.42 -12.26 -30.64
N GLN A 195 -19.26 -13.31 -31.45
CA GLN A 195 -19.74 -14.65 -31.13
C GLN A 195 -18.89 -15.26 -30.01
N VAL A 196 -17.56 -15.11 -30.09
CA VAL A 196 -16.64 -15.55 -29.03
C VAL A 196 -17.00 -14.88 -27.70
N ALA A 197 -17.20 -13.56 -27.70
CA ALA A 197 -17.62 -12.81 -26.51
C ALA A 197 -18.95 -13.31 -25.93
N ALA A 198 -19.96 -13.49 -26.78
CA ALA A 198 -21.29 -13.88 -26.35
C ALA A 198 -21.34 -15.30 -25.76
N ILE A 199 -20.53 -16.22 -26.29
CA ILE A 199 -20.45 -17.60 -25.79
C ILE A 199 -19.63 -17.65 -24.49
N ALA A 200 -18.52 -16.92 -24.41
CA ALA A 200 -17.63 -16.92 -23.24
C ALA A 200 -18.30 -16.44 -21.93
N LEU A 201 -19.35 -15.62 -22.04
CA LEU A 201 -20.12 -15.10 -20.90
C LEU A 201 -21.27 -16.02 -20.45
N GLN A 202 -21.53 -17.12 -21.15
CA GLN A 202 -22.60 -18.07 -20.80
C GLN A 202 -22.06 -19.18 -19.89
N GLY A 203 -22.91 -19.77 -19.05
CA GLY A 203 -22.57 -20.92 -18.21
C GLY A 203 -21.39 -20.70 -17.27
N ASP A 204 -20.80 -21.79 -16.78
CA ASP A 204 -19.47 -21.81 -16.18
C ASP A 204 -18.39 -21.82 -17.27
N ALA A 205 -17.13 -21.63 -16.89
CA ALA A 205 -16.01 -21.54 -17.83
C ALA A 205 -15.80 -22.83 -18.63
N GLU A 206 -16.11 -24.00 -18.07
CA GLU A 206 -16.03 -25.29 -18.77
C GLU A 206 -17.08 -25.38 -19.87
N ALA A 207 -18.35 -25.14 -19.55
CA ALA A 207 -19.43 -25.14 -20.54
C ALA A 207 -19.20 -24.08 -21.63
N ALA A 208 -18.67 -22.90 -21.27
CA ALA A 208 -18.30 -21.86 -22.23
C ALA A 208 -17.20 -22.34 -23.20
N SER A 209 -16.18 -23.03 -22.68
CA SER A 209 -15.08 -23.56 -23.50
C SER A 209 -15.57 -24.64 -24.45
N GLU A 210 -16.40 -25.57 -23.98
CA GLU A 210 -17.04 -26.59 -24.82
C GLU A 210 -17.92 -25.95 -25.90
N ALA A 211 -18.74 -24.95 -25.54
CA ALA A 211 -19.62 -24.26 -26.47
C ALA A 211 -18.86 -23.52 -27.58
N LEU A 212 -17.70 -22.90 -27.26
CA LEU A 212 -16.84 -22.26 -28.25
C LEU A 212 -16.32 -23.26 -29.29
N VAL A 213 -15.85 -24.42 -28.83
CA VAL A 213 -15.31 -25.46 -29.71
C VAL A 213 -16.41 -26.09 -30.56
N HIS A 214 -17.57 -26.41 -29.98
CA HIS A 214 -18.70 -26.96 -30.74
C HIS A 214 -19.26 -25.95 -31.76
N ALA A 215 -19.37 -24.67 -31.40
CA ALA A 215 -19.79 -23.63 -32.33
C ALA A 215 -18.82 -23.50 -33.52
N ALA A 216 -17.52 -23.71 -33.31
CA ALA A 216 -16.53 -23.72 -34.39
C ALA A 216 -16.68 -24.94 -35.31
N LEU A 217 -16.98 -26.12 -34.76
CA LEU A 217 -17.28 -27.33 -35.53
C LEU A 217 -18.55 -27.18 -36.36
N ASP A 218 -19.61 -26.64 -35.76
CA ASP A 218 -20.88 -26.37 -36.44
C ASP A 218 -20.74 -25.31 -37.54
N ALA A 219 -19.85 -24.33 -37.34
CA ALA A 219 -19.47 -23.35 -38.35
C ALA A 219 -18.57 -23.93 -39.46
N GLY A 220 -18.17 -25.19 -39.36
CA GLY A 220 -17.43 -25.90 -40.40
C GLY A 220 -15.92 -25.70 -40.37
N THR A 221 -15.33 -25.53 -39.18
CA THR A 221 -13.87 -25.47 -39.04
C THR A 221 -13.18 -26.70 -39.66
N ARG A 222 -12.02 -26.46 -40.27
CA ARG A 222 -11.21 -27.50 -40.92
C ARG A 222 -9.97 -27.88 -40.13
N ASP A 223 -9.76 -27.25 -38.98
CA ASP A 223 -8.60 -27.49 -38.14
C ASP A 223 -8.96 -28.04 -36.76
N ASN A 224 -7.93 -28.28 -35.95
CA ASN A 224 -8.10 -28.49 -34.52
C ASN A 224 -8.72 -27.24 -33.87
N ALA A 225 -9.63 -27.45 -32.93
CA ALA A 225 -10.35 -26.35 -32.29
C ALA A 225 -10.18 -26.45 -30.78
N THR A 226 -9.52 -25.45 -30.21
CA THR A 226 -9.21 -25.37 -28.78
C THR A 226 -9.58 -24.03 -28.21
N ALA A 227 -10.25 -24.04 -27.06
CA ALA A 227 -10.62 -22.86 -26.30
C ALA A 227 -10.32 -23.06 -24.81
N LEU A 228 -9.77 -22.04 -24.17
CA LEU A 228 -9.55 -21.95 -22.74
C LEU A 228 -10.22 -20.67 -22.24
N VAL A 229 -11.16 -20.81 -21.30
CA VAL A 229 -11.88 -19.69 -20.70
C VAL A 229 -11.48 -19.58 -19.23
N ILE A 230 -11.12 -18.38 -18.80
CA ILE A 230 -10.76 -18.08 -17.41
C ILE A 230 -11.60 -16.88 -16.98
N ARG A 231 -12.50 -17.10 -16.03
CA ARG A 231 -13.36 -16.06 -15.47
C ARG A 231 -12.92 -15.72 -14.06
N VAL A 232 -12.72 -14.44 -13.80
CA VAL A 232 -12.31 -13.94 -12.48
C VAL A 232 -13.57 -13.77 -11.63
N VAL A 233 -13.74 -14.66 -10.66
CA VAL A 233 -14.91 -14.69 -9.75
C VAL A 233 -14.65 -13.86 -8.49
N GLY A 234 -13.39 -13.77 -8.06
CA GLY A 234 -12.96 -13.00 -6.90
C GLY A 234 -11.51 -12.54 -7.01
N LEU A 235 -11.21 -11.40 -6.40
CA LEU A 235 -9.89 -10.80 -6.29
C LEU A 235 -9.62 -10.48 -4.82
N ASP A 236 -8.42 -10.81 -4.33
CA ASP A 236 -7.98 -10.32 -3.02
C ASP A 236 -7.89 -8.77 -3.03
N ALA A 237 -8.06 -8.15 -1.85
CA ALA A 237 -7.91 -6.70 -1.69
C ALA A 237 -6.54 -6.22 -2.21
N ARG A 238 -6.49 -5.00 -2.77
CA ARG A 238 -5.29 -4.40 -3.39
C ARG A 238 -4.04 -4.65 -2.54
N GLN A 239 -3.03 -5.24 -3.16
CA GLN A 239 -1.77 -5.54 -2.49
C GLN A 239 -0.82 -4.34 -2.61
N LEU A 240 0.21 -4.34 -1.78
CA LEU A 240 1.20 -3.26 -1.79
C LEU A 240 1.89 -3.16 -3.16
N ASP A 241 2.16 -4.28 -3.81
CA ASP A 241 2.82 -4.32 -5.13
C ASP A 241 2.00 -3.64 -6.22
N ASP A 242 0.66 -3.74 -6.16
CA ASP A 242 -0.24 -3.06 -7.10
C ASP A 242 -0.12 -1.53 -6.93
N GLU A 243 -0.15 -1.02 -5.69
CA GLU A 243 0.01 0.41 -5.40
C GLU A 243 1.42 0.90 -5.74
N LEU A 244 2.47 0.10 -5.49
CA LEU A 244 3.84 0.42 -5.90
C LEU A 244 3.99 0.46 -7.43
N GLY A 245 3.31 -0.45 -8.14
CA GLY A 245 3.23 -0.44 -9.60
C GLY A 245 2.60 0.84 -10.13
N ASP A 246 1.46 1.25 -9.56
CA ASP A 246 0.82 2.55 -9.85
C ASP A 246 1.76 3.71 -9.53
N GLY A 247 2.46 3.66 -8.39
CA GLY A 247 3.48 4.62 -7.99
C GLY A 247 4.61 4.77 -9.01
N ARG A 248 4.95 3.72 -9.76
CA ARG A 248 5.96 3.75 -10.85
C ARG A 248 5.39 4.24 -12.17
N ARG A 249 4.12 3.95 -12.48
CA ARG A 249 3.46 4.32 -13.74
C ARG A 249 2.93 5.75 -13.76
N LEU A 250 2.25 6.16 -12.69
CA LEU A 250 1.57 7.45 -12.61
C LEU A 250 2.51 8.55 -12.14
N THR A 251 2.45 9.71 -12.81
CA THR A 251 3.19 10.91 -12.39
C THR A 251 2.33 11.75 -11.46
N PRO A 252 2.90 12.37 -10.41
CA PRO A 252 2.16 13.34 -9.61
C PRO A 252 1.63 14.50 -10.45
N PRO A 253 0.42 15.01 -10.18
CA PRO A 253 -0.13 16.17 -10.87
C PRO A 253 0.75 17.42 -10.69
N PRO A 254 0.67 18.40 -11.61
CA PRO A 254 1.27 19.72 -11.39
C PRO A 254 0.61 20.45 -10.21
N LEU A 255 1.15 21.64 -9.87
CA LEU A 255 0.50 22.54 -8.91
C LEU A 255 -0.90 22.90 -9.39
N LEU A 256 -1.91 22.56 -8.56
CA LEU A 256 -3.32 22.80 -8.86
C LEU A 256 -3.79 24.11 -8.23
N LYS A 257 -4.66 24.83 -8.93
CA LYS A 257 -5.31 26.05 -8.47
C LYS A 257 -6.75 25.77 -8.09
N VAL A 258 -7.35 26.69 -7.34
CA VAL A 258 -8.78 26.65 -7.05
C VAL A 258 -9.57 26.70 -8.36
N GLY A 259 -10.46 25.73 -8.55
CA GLY A 259 -11.25 25.53 -9.77
C GLY A 259 -10.67 24.49 -10.73
N ASP A 260 -9.41 24.10 -10.59
CA ASP A 260 -8.84 23.03 -11.41
C ASP A 260 -9.50 21.69 -11.10
N VAL A 261 -9.51 20.79 -12.09
CA VAL A 261 -10.14 19.47 -12.01
C VAL A 261 -9.10 18.38 -12.18
N LEU A 262 -9.02 17.47 -11.21
CA LEU A 262 -8.20 16.25 -11.28
C LEU A 262 -9.13 15.04 -11.22
N ASP A 263 -9.22 14.26 -12.29
CA ASP A 263 -10.09 13.06 -12.39
C ASP A 263 -11.53 13.29 -11.89
N GLY A 264 -12.09 14.47 -12.15
CA GLY A 264 -13.42 14.89 -11.74
C GLY A 264 -13.48 15.57 -10.35
N PHE A 265 -12.45 15.47 -9.53
CA PHE A 265 -12.35 16.22 -8.27
C PHE A 265 -12.05 17.69 -8.54
N VAL A 266 -12.93 18.58 -8.08
CA VAL A 266 -12.77 20.03 -8.25
C VAL A 266 -12.01 20.61 -7.06
N VAL A 267 -10.83 21.17 -7.29
CA VAL A 267 -10.00 21.77 -6.23
C VAL A 267 -10.67 23.03 -5.69
N THR A 268 -10.75 23.11 -4.36
CA THR A 268 -11.40 24.22 -3.63
C THR A 268 -10.41 25.05 -2.82
N GLY A 269 -9.24 24.50 -2.48
CA GLY A 269 -8.18 25.22 -1.76
C GLY A 269 -6.91 24.39 -1.58
N LEU A 270 -5.78 25.07 -1.43
CA LEU A 270 -4.52 24.47 -0.95
C LEU A 270 -4.51 24.52 0.57
N VAL A 271 -4.38 23.35 1.22
CA VAL A 271 -4.47 23.18 2.67
C VAL A 271 -3.08 23.12 3.30
N ALA A 272 -2.17 22.41 2.67
CA ALA A 272 -0.77 22.34 3.10
C ALA A 272 0.18 22.26 1.91
N ASP A 273 1.30 22.96 2.05
CA ASP A 273 2.42 22.94 1.13
C ASP A 273 3.69 22.67 1.93
N THR A 274 4.29 21.51 1.69
CA THR A 274 5.50 21.07 2.36
C THR A 274 6.58 20.78 1.32
N ALA A 275 7.83 20.63 1.76
CA ALA A 275 8.95 20.31 0.87
C ALA A 275 8.80 19.00 0.08
N VAL A 276 7.84 18.14 0.46
CA VAL A 276 7.61 16.81 -0.12
C VAL A 276 6.20 16.65 -0.65
N HIS A 277 5.17 17.08 0.09
CA HIS A 277 3.77 16.84 -0.20
C HIS A 277 2.97 18.13 -0.34
N LEU A 278 1.94 18.05 -1.18
CA LEU A 278 0.86 19.03 -1.30
C LEU A 278 -0.44 18.38 -0.85
N LEU A 279 -1.23 19.10 -0.05
CA LEU A 279 -2.56 18.69 0.38
C LEU A 279 -3.57 19.73 -0.10
N TYR A 280 -4.55 19.30 -0.89
CA TYR A 280 -5.63 20.14 -1.38
C TYR A 280 -6.95 19.73 -0.75
N GLN A 281 -7.84 20.69 -0.55
CA GLN A 281 -9.25 20.42 -0.34
C GLN A 281 -9.94 20.40 -1.71
N ALA A 282 -10.70 19.36 -2.00
CA ALA A 282 -11.44 19.24 -3.26
C ALA A 282 -12.89 18.80 -3.01
N ARG A 283 -13.69 18.82 -4.07
CA ARG A 283 -15.11 18.43 -4.05
C ARG A 283 -15.29 17.18 -4.90
N HIS A 284 -15.86 16.13 -4.33
CA HIS A 284 -16.09 14.86 -5.02
C HIS A 284 -17.10 15.07 -6.18
N PRO A 285 -16.86 14.52 -7.38
CA PRO A 285 -17.71 14.74 -8.54
C PRO A 285 -19.16 14.29 -8.33
N ALA A 286 -19.35 13.06 -7.83
CA ALA A 286 -20.67 12.47 -7.62
C ALA A 286 -21.39 13.00 -6.36
N THR A 287 -20.78 12.87 -5.17
CA THR A 287 -21.45 13.19 -3.90
C THR A 287 -21.44 14.68 -3.55
N ARG A 288 -20.57 15.48 -4.19
CA ARG A 288 -20.33 16.90 -3.89
C ARG A 288 -19.78 17.15 -2.48
N GLU A 289 -19.43 16.10 -1.75
CA GLU A 289 -18.79 16.19 -0.45
C GLU A 289 -17.35 16.70 -0.58
N LEU A 290 -16.82 17.24 0.51
CA LEU A 290 -15.43 17.67 0.56
C LEU A 290 -14.53 16.45 0.79
N VAL A 291 -13.39 16.45 0.12
CA VAL A 291 -12.32 15.44 0.27
C VAL A 291 -10.97 16.15 0.38
N ALA A 292 -9.96 15.47 0.92
CA ALA A 292 -8.58 15.92 0.85
C ALA A 292 -7.80 15.13 -0.21
N LEU A 293 -7.06 15.83 -1.08
CA LEU A 293 -6.18 15.22 -2.08
C LEU A 293 -4.73 15.43 -1.65
N LYS A 294 -4.02 14.35 -1.34
CA LYS A 294 -2.57 14.37 -1.08
C LYS A 294 -1.81 13.96 -2.34
N THR A 295 -0.81 14.74 -2.70
CA THR A 295 0.10 14.47 -3.83
C THR A 295 1.53 14.89 -3.46
N LEU A 296 2.50 14.56 -4.31
CA LEU A 296 3.87 15.05 -4.18
C LEU A 296 4.01 16.49 -4.69
N HIS A 297 4.86 17.25 -4.02
CA HIS A 297 5.34 18.53 -4.50
C HIS A 297 6.11 18.32 -5.83
N PRO A 298 5.96 19.18 -6.86
CA PRO A 298 6.61 18.98 -8.16
C PRO A 298 8.13 18.78 -8.11
N SER A 299 8.81 19.39 -7.14
CA SER A 299 10.26 19.21 -6.94
C SER A 299 10.65 17.79 -6.51
N ARG A 300 9.70 16.99 -6.00
CA ARG A 300 9.88 15.60 -5.58
C ARG A 300 9.18 14.60 -6.50
N ALA A 301 8.47 15.07 -7.53
CA ALA A 301 7.67 14.21 -8.40
C ALA A 301 8.50 13.17 -9.18
N GLY A 302 9.79 13.44 -9.40
CA GLY A 302 10.71 12.50 -10.06
C GLY A 302 11.41 11.51 -9.12
N ASP A 303 11.23 11.62 -7.80
CA ASP A 303 11.89 10.77 -6.82
C ASP A 303 11.13 9.43 -6.67
N PRO A 304 11.72 8.28 -7.08
CA PRO A 304 11.05 6.99 -6.98
C PRO A 304 10.72 6.60 -5.54
N GLN A 305 11.52 7.05 -4.56
CA GLN A 305 11.31 6.70 -3.16
C GLN A 305 10.09 7.41 -2.59
N GLU A 306 9.93 8.71 -2.88
CA GLU A 306 8.76 9.49 -2.44
C GLU A 306 7.47 8.99 -3.10
N ARG A 307 7.54 8.58 -4.38
CA ARG A 307 6.41 7.95 -5.08
C ARG A 307 6.02 6.62 -4.44
N ALA A 308 7.00 5.80 -4.07
CA ALA A 308 6.78 4.54 -3.36
C ALA A 308 6.21 4.77 -1.95
N MET A 309 6.62 5.82 -1.24
CA MET A 309 6.06 6.18 0.06
C MET A 309 4.60 6.64 -0.04
N LEU A 310 4.27 7.46 -1.04
CA LEU A 310 2.89 7.89 -1.28
C LEU A 310 1.98 6.70 -1.69
N ALA A 311 2.49 5.78 -2.53
CA ALA A 311 1.79 4.54 -2.84
C ALA A 311 1.56 3.66 -1.61
N HIS A 312 2.59 3.51 -0.77
CA HIS A 312 2.51 2.76 0.47
C HIS A 312 1.48 3.35 1.45
N GLU A 313 1.42 4.68 1.56
CA GLU A 313 0.41 5.38 2.37
C GLU A 313 -1.01 5.11 1.87
N ALA A 314 -1.23 5.13 0.56
CA ALA A 314 -2.53 4.84 -0.04
C ALA A 314 -3.00 3.43 0.34
N TRP A 315 -2.09 2.46 0.18
CA TRP A 315 -2.32 1.06 0.53
C TRP A 315 -2.65 0.87 2.02
N LEU A 316 -1.82 1.43 2.91
CA LEU A 316 -2.02 1.33 4.36
C LEU A 316 -3.34 1.98 4.80
N GLY A 317 -3.64 3.16 4.26
CA GLY A 317 -4.82 3.91 4.64
C GLY A 317 -6.13 3.19 4.28
N GLN A 318 -6.17 2.48 3.15
CA GLN A 318 -7.32 1.65 2.78
C GLN A 318 -7.51 0.47 3.76
N ARG A 319 -6.40 -0.09 4.27
CA ARG A 319 -6.43 -1.24 5.18
C ARG A 319 -6.79 -0.87 6.62
N VAL A 320 -6.37 0.30 7.09
CA VAL A 320 -6.56 0.76 8.47
C VAL A 320 -7.84 1.61 8.64
N GLY A 321 -8.31 2.28 7.59
CA GLY A 321 -9.36 3.30 7.65
C GLY A 321 -10.75 2.85 8.12
N GLY A 322 -11.05 1.54 8.12
CA GLY A 322 -12.35 1.00 8.56
C GLY A 322 -12.61 1.08 10.07
N GLY A 323 -11.57 1.31 10.88
CA GLY A 323 -11.62 1.16 12.34
C GLY A 323 -11.83 2.43 13.16
N GLY A 324 -12.28 3.57 12.62
CA GLY A 324 -12.36 4.83 13.39
C GLY A 324 -10.99 5.34 13.90
N GLY A 325 -10.90 6.61 14.34
CA GLY A 325 -9.64 7.18 14.84
C GLY A 325 -8.53 7.40 13.81
N PHE A 326 -8.77 7.07 12.54
CA PHE A 326 -7.96 7.43 11.37
C PHE A 326 -8.87 8.09 10.33
N VAL A 327 -8.27 8.84 9.41
CA VAL A 327 -9.00 9.35 8.24
C VAL A 327 -9.16 8.22 7.23
N ARG A 328 -10.36 8.06 6.68
CA ARG A 328 -10.62 7.05 5.66
C ARG A 328 -9.94 7.45 4.36
N VAL A 329 -9.29 6.49 3.71
CA VAL A 329 -8.76 6.61 2.35
C VAL A 329 -9.76 6.01 1.37
N HIS A 330 -10.01 6.70 0.27
CA HIS A 330 -10.82 6.17 -0.82
C HIS A 330 -9.95 5.36 -1.78
N GLU A 331 -10.56 4.35 -2.40
CA GLU A 331 -9.93 3.64 -3.52
C GLU A 331 -9.67 4.62 -4.67
N ARG A 332 -8.50 4.48 -5.30
CA ARG A 332 -8.13 5.28 -6.47
C ARG A 332 -9.01 4.86 -7.65
N ALA A 333 -9.40 5.84 -8.47
CA ALA A 333 -10.12 5.57 -9.71
C ALA A 333 -9.25 4.73 -10.67
N GLU A 334 -9.87 3.77 -11.37
CA GLU A 334 -9.18 2.83 -12.27
C GLU A 334 -8.36 3.52 -13.38
N ASN A 335 -8.84 4.66 -13.88
CA ASN A 335 -8.18 5.44 -14.93
C ASN A 335 -7.60 6.75 -14.37
N ALA A 336 -7.06 6.71 -13.16
CA ALA A 336 -6.45 7.90 -12.56
C ALA A 336 -5.37 8.46 -13.50
N SER A 337 -5.45 9.75 -13.81
CA SER A 337 -4.49 10.39 -14.72
C SER A 337 -3.17 10.76 -14.04
N ALA A 338 -3.13 10.72 -12.71
CA ALA A 338 -1.98 11.14 -11.92
C ALA A 338 -1.88 10.40 -10.57
N LEU A 339 -0.72 10.50 -9.92
CA LEU A 339 -0.47 9.89 -8.61
C LEU A 339 -0.95 10.81 -7.47
N TYR A 340 -2.02 10.41 -6.79
CA TYR A 340 -2.56 11.09 -5.61
C TYR A 340 -3.31 10.10 -4.70
N ILE A 341 -3.64 10.56 -3.48
CA ILE A 341 -4.46 9.85 -2.51
C ILE A 341 -5.66 10.73 -2.15
N VAL A 342 -6.84 10.13 -2.07
CA VAL A 342 -8.08 10.81 -1.65
C VAL A 342 -8.44 10.36 -0.24
N PHE A 343 -8.69 11.32 0.63
CA PHE A 343 -9.12 11.11 2.01
C PHE A 343 -10.48 11.76 2.27
N ASP A 344 -11.24 11.21 3.22
CA ASP A 344 -12.41 11.90 3.79
C ASP A 344 -11.98 13.27 4.34
N TRP A 345 -12.74 14.33 4.03
CA TRP A 345 -12.49 15.63 4.64
C TRP A 345 -13.11 15.70 6.03
N HIS A 346 -12.29 16.04 7.02
CA HIS A 346 -12.76 16.38 8.36
C HIS A 346 -12.39 17.83 8.68
N GLY A 347 -13.40 18.67 8.89
CA GLY A 347 -13.20 20.00 9.49
C GLY A 347 -12.60 19.88 10.90
N GLY A 348 -12.21 21.00 11.49
CA GLY A 348 -11.57 21.05 12.81
C GLY A 348 -10.11 21.50 12.76
N ARG A 349 -9.32 21.08 13.75
CA ARG A 349 -7.94 21.58 13.94
C ARG A 349 -7.00 20.50 14.43
N THR A 350 -5.74 20.57 14.00
CA THR A 350 -4.68 19.75 14.57
C THR A 350 -4.28 20.26 15.95
N LEU A 351 -3.75 19.37 16.79
CA LEU A 351 -3.24 19.74 18.11
C LEU A 351 -2.12 20.80 17.99
N GLU A 352 -1.30 20.74 16.94
CA GLU A 352 -0.29 21.78 16.69
C GLU A 352 -0.93 23.16 16.42
N GLN A 353 -2.01 23.21 15.64
CA GLN A 353 -2.74 24.46 15.41
C GLN A 353 -3.39 24.98 16.69
N MET A 354 -3.90 24.10 17.56
CA MET A 354 -4.46 24.47 18.87
C MET A 354 -3.37 25.05 19.77
N ARG A 355 -2.19 24.41 19.81
CA ARG A 355 -1.04 24.82 20.62
C ARG A 355 -0.48 26.17 20.16
N LYS A 356 -0.33 26.38 18.84
CA LYS A 356 0.08 27.67 18.26
C LYS A 356 -0.89 28.81 18.56
N ALA A 357 -2.17 28.50 18.74
CA ALA A 357 -3.17 29.48 19.20
C ALA A 357 -3.20 29.67 20.72
N GLY A 358 -2.25 29.08 21.46
CA GLY A 358 -2.10 29.26 22.91
C GLY A 358 -2.94 28.29 23.76
N SER A 359 -3.64 27.32 23.17
CA SER A 359 -4.39 26.33 23.94
C SER A 359 -3.47 25.28 24.56
N ARG A 360 -3.56 25.12 25.89
CA ARG A 360 -2.89 24.06 26.65
C ARG A 360 -3.81 22.89 27.01
N GLY A 361 -5.07 22.94 26.56
CA GLY A 361 -6.14 22.00 26.91
C GLY A 361 -6.46 21.95 28.41
N THR A 362 -7.68 21.63 28.79
CA THR A 362 -7.98 21.19 30.15
C THR A 362 -7.41 19.78 30.37
N VAL A 363 -7.13 19.40 31.63
CA VAL A 363 -6.68 18.03 31.92
C VAL A 363 -7.68 17.00 31.39
N ALA A 364 -8.98 17.28 31.47
CA ALA A 364 -10.03 16.41 30.95
C ALA A 364 -9.93 16.23 29.41
N GLU A 365 -9.72 17.31 28.66
CA GLU A 365 -9.54 17.26 27.20
C GLU A 365 -8.30 16.44 26.81
N VAL A 366 -7.18 16.65 27.51
CA VAL A 366 -5.94 15.91 27.25
C VAL A 366 -6.13 14.41 27.51
N VAL A 367 -6.80 14.04 28.59
CA VAL A 367 -7.07 12.64 28.93
C VAL A 367 -8.03 12.01 27.92
N ALA A 368 -9.09 12.71 27.50
CA ALA A 368 -10.00 12.22 26.49
C ALA A 368 -9.30 11.97 25.14
N ALA A 369 -8.46 12.93 24.70
CA ALA A 369 -7.64 12.78 23.51
C ALA A 369 -6.68 11.59 23.61
N ALA A 370 -5.97 11.46 24.74
CA ALA A 370 -5.05 10.36 24.97
C ALA A 370 -5.76 8.99 24.89
N ILE A 371 -6.96 8.87 25.46
CA ILE A 371 -7.76 7.63 25.38
C ILE A 371 -8.12 7.29 23.94
N GLU A 372 -8.62 8.26 23.16
CA GLU A 372 -9.01 8.02 21.77
C GLU A 372 -7.80 7.67 20.88
N VAL A 373 -6.69 8.38 21.05
CA VAL A 373 -5.44 8.15 20.30
C VAL A 373 -4.82 6.81 20.68
N SER A 374 -4.76 6.45 21.97
CA SER A 374 -4.30 5.12 22.41
C SER A 374 -5.18 3.99 21.85
N LYS A 375 -6.50 4.18 21.76
CA LYS A 375 -7.40 3.21 21.10
C LYS A 375 -7.09 3.06 19.61
N ALA A 376 -6.79 4.16 18.91
CA ALA A 376 -6.41 4.12 17.50
C ALA A 376 -5.05 3.44 17.29
N LEU A 377 -4.04 3.76 18.10
CA LEU A 377 -2.74 3.09 18.09
C LEU A 377 -2.84 1.59 18.36
N GLY A 378 -3.60 1.15 19.37
CA GLY A 378 -3.79 -0.28 19.63
C GLY A 378 -4.47 -1.03 18.48
N ARG A 379 -5.36 -0.38 17.73
CA ARG A 379 -5.89 -0.96 16.48
C ARG A 379 -4.82 -1.06 15.40
N LEU A 380 -4.01 -0.02 15.20
CA LEU A 380 -2.93 0.00 14.23
C LEU A 380 -1.89 -1.10 14.51
N HIS A 381 -1.44 -1.19 15.77
CA HIS A 381 -0.46 -2.17 16.22
C HIS A 381 -0.94 -3.61 16.07
N ARG A 382 -2.24 -3.88 16.28
CA ARG A 382 -2.85 -5.20 16.01
C ARG A 382 -2.86 -5.61 14.53
N HIS A 383 -2.75 -4.64 13.62
CA HIS A 383 -2.55 -4.92 12.20
C HIS A 383 -1.06 -5.08 11.84
N GLY A 384 -0.17 -5.10 12.84
CA GLY A 384 1.28 -5.17 12.63
C GLY A 384 1.88 -3.87 12.09
N VAL A 385 1.14 -2.76 12.17
CA VAL A 385 1.57 -1.46 11.64
C VAL A 385 2.05 -0.56 12.77
N VAL A 386 3.21 0.08 12.59
CA VAL A 386 3.79 1.10 13.49
C VAL A 386 3.77 2.45 12.77
N HIS A 387 3.25 3.49 13.41
CA HIS A 387 3.01 4.79 12.77
C HIS A 387 4.29 5.61 12.54
N ARG A 388 5.20 5.65 13.53
CA ARG A 388 6.51 6.34 13.52
C ARG A 388 6.53 7.87 13.48
N ASP A 389 5.40 8.55 13.44
CA ASP A 389 5.36 10.03 13.39
C ASP A 389 4.19 10.61 14.19
N ILE A 390 3.95 10.06 15.38
CA ILE A 390 2.97 10.62 16.31
C ILE A 390 3.51 11.95 16.87
N LYS A 391 2.79 13.02 16.57
CA LYS A 391 3.12 14.39 17.00
C LYS A 391 1.87 15.28 16.97
N PRO A 392 1.87 16.47 17.59
CA PRO A 392 0.74 17.40 17.55
C PRO A 392 0.21 17.71 16.14
N GLY A 393 1.09 17.75 15.12
CA GLY A 393 0.70 18.00 13.74
C GLY A 393 -0.16 16.89 13.11
N ASN A 394 -0.04 15.66 13.62
CA ASN A 394 -0.72 14.47 13.10
C ASN A 394 -1.88 14.02 14.00
N LEU A 395 -2.22 14.77 15.05
CA LEU A 395 -3.41 14.53 15.87
C LEU A 395 -4.46 15.60 15.54
N HIS A 396 -5.57 15.19 14.94
CA HIS A 396 -6.65 16.07 14.49
C HIS A 396 -7.89 15.91 15.33
N LEU A 397 -8.40 17.02 15.88
CA LEU A 397 -9.71 17.06 16.51
C LEU A 397 -10.72 17.55 15.48
N GLY A 398 -11.63 16.65 15.08
CA GLY A 398 -12.69 16.97 14.15
C GLY A 398 -13.75 17.89 14.76
N ASP A 399 -14.49 18.62 13.92
CA ASP A 399 -15.67 19.39 14.34
C ASP A 399 -16.78 18.49 14.92
N ASP A 400 -16.72 17.18 14.66
CA ASP A 400 -17.55 16.14 15.26
C ASP A 400 -17.11 15.73 16.68
N GLY A 401 -16.07 16.37 17.21
CA GLY A 401 -15.53 16.13 18.54
C GLY A 401 -14.66 14.87 18.66
N ARG A 402 -14.31 14.21 17.55
CA ARG A 402 -13.52 12.97 17.55
C ARG A 402 -12.06 13.21 17.16
N TRP A 403 -11.16 12.55 17.86
CA TRP A 403 -9.74 12.55 17.53
C TRP A 403 -9.42 11.55 16.42
N ARG A 404 -8.56 11.98 15.50
CA ARG A 404 -8.04 11.17 14.40
C ARG A 404 -6.55 11.34 14.28
N ILE A 405 -5.87 10.23 14.00
CA ILE A 405 -4.46 10.23 13.63
C ILE A 405 -4.39 10.42 12.11
N LEU A 406 -3.52 11.35 11.68
CA LEU A 406 -3.25 11.70 10.29
C LEU A 406 -1.91 11.11 9.84
N ASP A 407 -1.75 10.97 8.52
CA ASP A 407 -0.50 10.70 7.81
C ASP A 407 0.19 9.36 8.14
N LEU A 408 0.05 8.39 7.24
CA LEU A 408 0.73 7.08 7.34
C LEU A 408 1.95 6.99 6.41
N GLY A 409 2.45 8.12 5.88
CA GLY A 409 3.51 8.15 4.87
C GLY A 409 4.85 7.54 5.28
N VAL A 410 5.11 7.45 6.58
CA VAL A 410 6.34 6.86 7.14
C VAL A 410 6.09 5.62 8.01
N ALA A 411 4.86 5.11 8.01
CA ALA A 411 4.50 3.94 8.78
C ALA A 411 5.22 2.67 8.26
N LEU A 412 5.37 1.67 9.13
CA LEU A 412 5.91 0.35 8.80
C LEU A 412 4.91 -0.75 9.12
N SER A 413 4.80 -1.74 8.25
CA SER A 413 3.93 -2.91 8.30
C SER A 413 4.71 -4.22 8.14
N GLY A 414 6.01 -4.14 7.87
CA GLY A 414 6.89 -5.28 7.62
C GLY A 414 6.84 -5.80 6.19
N ARG A 415 6.01 -5.20 5.32
CA ARG A 415 5.86 -5.56 3.91
C ARG A 415 6.61 -4.60 2.97
N GLU A 416 7.25 -3.59 3.53
CA GLU A 416 8.01 -2.59 2.78
C GLU A 416 9.40 -3.11 2.35
N GLY A 417 9.94 -2.52 1.28
CA GLY A 417 11.31 -2.76 0.83
C GLY A 417 12.35 -2.39 1.91
N ALA A 418 13.55 -2.99 1.83
CA ALA A 418 14.61 -2.78 2.81
C ALA A 418 14.97 -1.29 2.99
N ALA A 419 15.02 -0.51 1.91
CA ALA A 419 15.31 0.91 1.95
C ALA A 419 14.28 1.75 2.75
N GLN A 420 13.00 1.39 2.71
CA GLN A 420 11.96 2.06 3.50
C GLN A 420 12.01 1.65 4.97
N ARG A 421 12.37 0.40 5.26
CA ARG A 421 12.58 -0.11 6.63
C ARG A 421 13.79 0.54 7.31
N GLU A 422 14.87 0.76 6.55
CA GLU A 422 16.11 1.38 7.03
C GLU A 422 16.05 2.91 7.08
N LEU A 423 15.02 3.53 6.47
CA LEU A 423 14.85 4.98 6.49
C LEU A 423 14.64 5.45 7.93
N HIS A 424 15.54 6.28 8.45
CA HIS A 424 15.36 6.96 9.74
C HIS A 424 14.39 8.14 9.57
N ALA A 425 13.10 7.80 9.41
CA ALA A 425 12.00 8.73 9.26
C ALA A 425 11.25 8.98 10.57
N GLY A 426 10.61 10.15 10.65
CA GLY A 426 9.88 10.65 11.83
C GLY A 426 10.37 12.04 12.24
N THR A 427 9.62 12.71 13.12
CA THR A 427 10.03 14.02 13.64
C THR A 427 11.03 13.86 14.78
N PRO A 428 12.30 14.33 14.67
CA PRO A 428 13.40 14.00 15.58
C PRO A 428 13.09 14.16 17.06
N SER A 429 12.35 15.21 17.42
CA SER A 429 11.99 15.55 18.81
C SER A 429 11.03 14.56 19.48
N TYR A 430 10.44 13.64 18.72
CA TYR A 430 9.48 12.63 19.20
C TYR A 430 10.01 11.19 19.09
N ILE A 431 11.21 11.01 18.53
CA ILE A 431 11.86 9.69 18.34
C ILE A 431 12.46 9.21 19.66
N ASN A 432 12.16 7.99 20.09
CA ASN A 432 12.68 7.36 21.31
C ASN A 432 14.22 7.16 21.30
N PRO A 433 14.88 7.12 22.47
CA PRO A 433 16.34 7.11 22.57
C PRO A 433 17.06 6.02 21.78
N GLU A 434 16.57 4.78 21.86
CA GLU A 434 17.18 3.60 21.26
C GLU A 434 17.22 3.62 19.74
N GLN A 435 16.33 4.38 19.08
CA GLN A 435 16.37 4.52 17.61
C GLN A 435 17.56 5.36 17.14
N TRP A 436 18.16 6.17 18.02
CA TRP A 436 19.37 6.94 17.73
C TRP A 436 20.65 6.12 17.93
N GLU A 437 20.56 4.91 18.49
CA GLU A 437 21.67 3.98 18.69
C GLU A 437 21.79 2.99 17.51
N GLU A 438 22.98 2.44 17.26
CA GLU A 438 23.20 1.49 16.15
C GLU A 438 22.30 0.24 16.30
N GLY A 439 21.45 -0.01 15.29
CA GLY A 439 20.56 -1.17 15.23
C GLY A 439 19.17 -0.97 15.86
N GLY A 440 18.84 0.23 16.36
CA GLY A 440 17.51 0.54 16.89
C GLY A 440 16.43 0.64 15.81
N ALA A 441 15.50 -0.31 15.79
CA ALA A 441 14.33 -0.28 14.90
C ALA A 441 13.10 0.33 15.60
N ALA A 442 12.20 0.93 14.81
CA ALA A 442 10.90 1.39 15.32
C ALA A 442 9.99 0.20 15.65
N ASP A 443 9.24 0.32 16.73
CA ASP A 443 8.27 -0.67 17.20
C ASP A 443 7.02 0.02 17.79
N ALA A 444 6.07 -0.76 18.31
CA ALA A 444 4.88 -0.23 18.97
C ALA A 444 5.23 0.72 20.14
N GLY A 445 6.29 0.42 20.90
CA GLY A 445 6.77 1.25 22.01
C GLY A 445 7.29 2.62 21.57
N SER A 446 7.71 2.74 20.30
CA SER A 446 8.15 4.00 19.68
C SER A 446 6.96 4.97 19.50
N ASP A 447 5.80 4.48 19.05
CA ASP A 447 4.58 5.30 18.97
C ASP A 447 4.07 5.74 20.35
N LEU A 448 4.20 4.87 21.36
CA LEU A 448 3.78 5.18 22.73
C LEU A 448 4.69 6.24 23.37
N PHE A 449 5.99 6.19 23.12
CA PHE A 449 6.92 7.24 23.52
C PHE A 449 6.56 8.57 22.85
N ALA A 450 6.30 8.57 21.54
CA ALA A 450 5.94 9.74 20.77
C ALA A 450 4.60 10.36 21.24
N LEU A 451 3.62 9.53 21.59
CA LEU A 451 2.38 9.97 22.24
C LEU A 451 2.67 10.58 23.62
N GLY A 452 3.52 9.93 24.44
CA GLY A 452 3.97 10.48 25.72
C GLY A 452 4.61 11.86 25.59
N ALA A 453 5.52 12.04 24.62
CA ALA A 453 6.17 13.32 24.34
C ALA A 453 5.16 14.39 23.89
N THR A 454 4.18 14.00 23.08
CA THR A 454 3.07 14.87 22.64
C THR A 454 2.20 15.32 23.82
N LEU A 455 1.83 14.41 24.71
CA LEU A 455 1.04 14.74 25.91
C LEU A 455 1.83 15.62 26.88
N TYR A 456 3.13 15.33 27.06
CA TYR A 456 4.02 16.14 27.88
C TYR A 456 4.10 17.57 27.35
N GLN A 457 4.26 17.73 26.03
CA GLN A 457 4.33 19.04 25.40
C GLN A 457 2.99 19.80 25.50
N TRP A 458 1.86 19.13 25.34
CA TRP A 458 0.56 19.79 25.44
C TRP A 458 0.26 20.29 26.86
N LEU A 459 0.55 19.46 27.87
CA LEU A 459 0.35 19.83 29.29
C LEU A 459 1.39 20.85 29.78
N GLY A 460 2.68 20.60 29.52
CA GLY A 460 3.82 21.36 30.03
C GLY A 460 4.18 22.59 29.20
N GLY A 461 3.79 22.62 27.92
CA GLY A 461 4.13 23.69 26.96
C GLY A 461 5.50 23.54 26.30
N HIS A 462 6.30 22.54 26.70
CA HIS A 462 7.62 22.25 26.14
C HIS A 462 7.85 20.74 26.08
N LEU A 463 8.79 20.30 25.25
CA LEU A 463 9.13 18.87 25.09
C LEU A 463 9.83 18.30 26.35
N PRO A 464 9.74 16.98 26.60
CA PRO A 464 10.35 16.35 27.77
C PRO A 464 11.89 16.42 27.77
N TYR A 465 12.50 16.39 26.59
CA TYR A 465 13.97 16.38 26.41
C TYR A 465 14.51 17.56 25.60
N GLY A 466 13.66 18.57 25.33
CA GLY A 466 13.99 19.70 24.47
C GLY A 466 13.74 19.41 22.98
N GLU A 467 13.91 20.44 22.15
CA GLU A 467 13.83 20.33 20.70
C GLU A 467 15.12 19.74 20.14
N ILE A 468 14.98 18.91 19.10
CA ILE A 468 16.06 18.21 18.41
C ILE A 468 15.96 18.58 16.95
N GLU A 469 17.04 19.15 16.42
CA GLU A 469 17.13 19.51 15.01
C GLU A 469 17.34 18.26 14.13
N PRO A 470 16.84 18.24 12.88
CA PRO A 470 16.92 17.06 12.00
C PRO A 470 18.32 16.50 11.73
N TYR A 471 19.36 17.33 11.83
CA TYR A 471 20.75 16.95 11.60
C TYR A 471 21.51 16.60 12.89
N GLN A 472 20.84 16.62 14.05
CA GLN A 472 21.45 16.35 15.35
C GLN A 472 21.10 14.95 15.83
N VAL A 473 22.10 14.26 16.38
CA VAL A 473 21.85 13.05 17.18
C VAL A 473 21.38 13.48 18.57
N ALA A 474 20.21 13.00 18.96
CA ALA A 474 19.61 13.24 20.26
C ALA A 474 20.55 12.85 21.41
N ARG A 475 20.60 13.65 22.49
CA ARG A 475 21.31 13.28 23.73
C ARG A 475 20.40 13.42 24.94
N TYR A 476 19.85 12.30 25.40
CA TYR A 476 18.92 12.20 26.53
C TYR A 476 19.63 12.30 27.90
N ARG A 477 20.15 13.49 28.25
CA ARG A 477 21.05 13.68 29.41
C ARG A 477 20.35 13.83 30.76
N ARG A 478 19.09 14.26 30.82
CA ARG A 478 18.36 14.56 32.07
C ARG A 478 16.95 14.00 32.01
N ASP A 479 16.42 13.58 33.15
CA ASP A 479 15.03 13.17 33.22
C ASP A 479 14.08 14.37 33.09
N PRO A 480 12.88 14.19 32.50
CA PRO A 480 11.91 15.25 32.34
C PRO A 480 11.47 15.82 33.68
N VAL A 481 11.22 17.14 33.72
CA VAL A 481 10.65 17.79 34.89
C VAL A 481 9.23 17.26 35.12
N ALA A 482 8.86 16.98 36.36
CA ALA A 482 7.51 16.56 36.73
C ALA A 482 6.46 17.58 36.24
N LEU A 483 5.42 17.12 35.53
CA LEU A 483 4.38 17.99 34.97
C LEU A 483 3.64 18.76 36.06
N SER A 484 3.46 18.17 37.24
CA SER A 484 2.89 18.82 38.43
C SER A 484 3.65 20.07 38.90
N ARG A 485 4.95 20.21 38.55
CA ARG A 485 5.73 21.44 38.82
C ARG A 485 5.50 22.53 37.80
N LEU A 486 5.21 22.14 36.56
CA LEU A 486 4.98 23.04 35.43
C LEU A 486 3.53 23.51 35.35
N ARG A 487 2.61 22.64 35.77
CA ARG A 487 1.16 22.80 35.70
C ARG A 487 0.51 22.12 36.92
N PRO A 488 0.28 22.85 38.03
CA PRO A 488 -0.16 22.28 39.31
C PRO A 488 -1.54 21.59 39.30
N ASP A 489 -2.40 21.88 38.32
CA ASP A 489 -3.69 21.19 38.13
C ASP A 489 -3.54 19.79 37.53
N VAL A 490 -2.35 19.40 37.04
CA VAL A 490 -2.10 18.03 36.57
C VAL A 490 -2.11 17.05 37.74
N PRO A 491 -3.00 16.04 37.74
CA PRO A 491 -3.02 15.02 38.77
C PRO A 491 -1.73 14.20 38.77
N VAL A 492 -1.34 13.74 39.96
CA VAL A 492 -0.13 12.93 40.15
C VAL A 492 -0.12 11.69 39.25
N TRP A 493 -1.27 11.03 39.09
CA TRP A 493 -1.38 9.84 38.24
C TRP A 493 -1.06 10.13 36.77
N LEU A 494 -1.45 11.30 36.25
CA LEU A 494 -1.22 11.68 34.85
C LEU A 494 0.25 12.07 34.63
N ASP A 495 0.85 12.77 35.59
CA ASP A 495 2.31 13.04 35.61
C ASP A 495 3.10 11.73 35.56
N HIS A 496 2.76 10.76 36.41
CA HIS A 496 3.38 9.44 36.39
C HIS A 496 3.17 8.69 35.07
N LEU A 497 1.96 8.72 34.52
CA LEU A 497 1.65 8.06 33.24
C LEU A 497 2.49 8.64 32.10
N VAL A 498 2.52 9.96 31.95
CA VAL A 498 3.28 10.61 30.89
C VAL A 498 4.77 10.36 31.06
N ARG A 499 5.31 10.47 32.29
CA ARG A 499 6.72 10.17 32.57
C ARG A 499 7.09 8.71 32.33
N LYS A 500 6.17 7.76 32.60
CA LYS A 500 6.34 6.35 32.24
C LYS A 500 6.44 6.20 30.72
N ALA A 501 5.54 6.83 29.96
CA ALA A 501 5.55 6.77 28.50
C ALA A 501 6.85 7.34 27.88
N VAL A 502 7.43 8.39 28.46
CA VAL A 502 8.67 9.00 27.95
C VAL A 502 9.93 8.51 28.65
N ALA A 503 9.89 7.41 29.40
CA ALA A 503 11.08 6.90 30.10
C ALA A 503 12.20 6.54 29.11
N ARG A 504 13.45 6.79 29.51
CA ARG A 504 14.63 6.54 28.66
C ARG A 504 14.82 5.06 28.40
N ASP A 505 14.74 4.24 29.45
CA ASP A 505 14.81 2.78 29.32
C ASP A 505 13.46 2.28 28.75
N PRO A 506 13.44 1.57 27.61
CA PRO A 506 12.21 0.98 27.07
C PRO A 506 11.52 0.02 28.04
N ARG A 507 12.24 -0.63 28.96
CA ARG A 507 11.67 -1.55 29.96
C ARG A 507 10.84 -0.83 31.02
N GLU A 508 11.03 0.48 31.18
CA GLU A 508 10.25 1.31 32.08
C GLU A 508 8.98 1.85 31.42
N ARG A 509 8.83 1.71 30.09
CA ARG A 509 7.67 2.22 29.33
C ARG A 509 6.48 1.26 29.36
N PHE A 510 5.40 1.68 28.71
CA PHE A 510 4.28 0.80 28.39
C PHE A 510 4.69 -0.18 27.29
N GLU A 511 4.35 -1.45 27.47
CA GLU A 511 4.64 -2.51 26.49
C GLU A 511 3.66 -2.45 25.31
N THR A 512 2.40 -2.09 25.59
CA THR A 512 1.32 -2.06 24.59
C THR A 512 0.43 -0.83 24.72
N ALA A 513 -0.24 -0.45 23.63
CA ALA A 513 -1.22 0.63 23.64
C ALA A 513 -2.41 0.31 24.57
N GLU A 514 -2.78 -0.96 24.70
CA GLU A 514 -3.80 -1.45 25.61
C GLU A 514 -3.40 -1.24 27.09
N GLU A 515 -2.14 -1.44 27.44
CA GLU A 515 -1.63 -1.16 28.79
C GLU A 515 -1.72 0.34 29.11
N MET A 516 -1.28 1.20 28.18
CA MET A 516 -1.37 2.65 28.33
C MET A 516 -2.83 3.12 28.42
N LEU A 517 -3.70 2.57 27.58
CA LEU A 517 -5.13 2.85 27.59
C LEU A 517 -5.78 2.48 28.92
N LEU A 518 -5.50 1.28 29.44
CA LEU A 518 -6.01 0.83 30.72
C LEU A 518 -5.55 1.73 31.87
N ALA A 519 -4.30 2.22 31.83
CA ALA A 519 -3.78 3.17 32.80
C ALA A 519 -4.50 4.53 32.72
N LEU A 520 -4.78 5.04 31.51
CA LEU A 520 -5.54 6.26 31.28
C LEU A 520 -6.98 6.13 31.83
N GLU A 521 -7.69 5.05 31.48
CA GLU A 521 -9.09 4.84 31.90
C GLU A 521 -9.21 4.64 33.43
N ARG A 522 -8.25 3.96 34.05
CA ARG A 522 -8.18 3.83 35.52
C ARG A 522 -7.90 5.16 36.21
N GLY A 523 -6.98 5.96 35.68
CA GLY A 523 -6.68 7.29 36.20
C GLY A 523 -7.87 8.24 36.09
N ALA A 524 -8.57 8.20 34.96
CA ALA A 524 -9.76 9.01 34.69
C ALA A 524 -10.96 8.64 35.59
N SER A 525 -11.18 7.35 35.85
CA SER A 525 -12.28 6.86 36.69
C SER A 525 -12.04 7.00 38.20
N ARG A 526 -10.78 7.18 38.62
CA ARG A 526 -10.39 7.39 40.02
C ARG A 526 -9.55 8.66 40.15
N PRO A 527 -10.13 9.86 39.97
CA PRO A 527 -9.39 11.11 40.08
C PRO A 527 -8.97 11.32 41.54
N VAL A 528 -7.81 10.80 41.91
CA VAL A 528 -7.11 11.26 43.11
C VAL A 528 -6.64 12.67 42.75
N GLY A 529 -7.36 13.67 43.25
CA GLY A 529 -7.06 15.08 42.99
C GLY A 529 -5.61 15.39 43.32
N ALA A 530 -5.04 16.38 42.63
CA ALA A 530 -3.72 16.88 42.97
C ALA A 530 -3.71 17.22 44.48
N PRO A 531 -2.75 16.71 45.27
CA PRO A 531 -2.67 17.08 46.67
C PRO A 531 -2.59 18.60 46.76
N ALA A 532 -3.46 19.21 47.58
CA ALA A 532 -3.50 20.65 47.75
C ALA A 532 -2.08 21.16 48.01
N ALA A 533 -1.68 22.24 47.30
CA ALA A 533 -0.35 22.81 47.40
C ALA A 533 0.00 22.98 48.89
N THR A 534 1.03 22.27 49.34
CA THR A 534 1.42 22.30 50.75
C THR A 534 1.81 23.75 51.08
N PRO A 535 1.15 24.41 52.06
CA PRO A 535 1.46 25.80 52.40
C PRO A 535 2.97 25.96 52.64
N LEU A 536 3.55 27.09 52.23
CA LEU A 536 4.99 27.37 52.39
C LEU A 536 5.49 27.09 53.81
N ILE A 537 4.65 27.33 54.81
CA ILE A 537 4.89 27.08 56.24
C ILE A 537 5.21 25.62 56.57
N ARG A 538 4.69 24.66 55.78
CA ARG A 538 4.96 23.21 55.93
C ARG A 538 6.13 22.74 55.06
N ARG A 539 6.46 23.44 53.97
CA ARG A 539 7.53 23.04 53.03
C ARG A 539 8.91 23.44 53.51
N ASP A 540 9.05 24.62 54.10
CA ASP A 540 10.29 25.07 54.72
C ASP A 540 9.96 26.00 55.90
N PRO A 541 9.77 25.46 57.12
CA PRO A 541 9.47 26.28 58.28
C PRO A 541 10.60 27.27 58.58
N VAL A 542 11.84 26.98 58.14
CA VAL A 542 13.01 27.85 58.33
C VAL A 542 12.98 29.06 57.40
N MET A 543 12.38 28.96 56.21
CA MET A 543 12.21 30.09 55.29
C MET A 543 11.40 31.23 55.91
N LEU A 544 10.37 30.91 56.69
CA LEU A 544 9.57 31.90 57.42
C LEU A 544 10.43 32.63 58.46
N TYR A 545 11.25 31.89 59.21
CA TYR A 545 12.20 32.47 60.17
C TYR A 545 13.30 33.28 59.49
N LYS A 546 13.77 32.89 58.30
CA LYS A 546 14.75 33.65 57.51
C LYS A 546 14.17 34.98 57.02
N ILE A 547 12.92 34.98 56.53
CA ILE A 547 12.22 36.21 56.13
C ILE A 547 11.99 37.10 57.35
N ALA A 548 11.52 36.54 58.47
CA ALA A 548 11.32 37.28 59.72
C ALA A 548 12.64 37.88 60.25
N LEU A 549 13.74 37.13 60.20
CA LEU A 549 15.07 37.62 60.56
C LEU A 549 15.53 38.74 59.62
N GLY A 550 15.34 38.58 58.30
CA GLY A 550 15.67 39.60 57.32
C GLY A 550 14.90 40.90 57.54
N VAL A 551 13.58 40.81 57.80
CA VAL A 551 12.73 41.96 58.14
C VAL A 551 13.16 42.60 59.45
N SER A 552 13.48 41.82 60.48
CA SER A 552 13.99 42.31 61.76
C SER A 552 15.33 43.04 61.59
N LEU A 553 16.27 42.49 60.82
CA LEU A 553 17.56 43.11 60.54
C LEU A 553 17.39 44.42 59.78
N LEU A 554 16.51 44.45 58.77
CA LEU A 554 16.21 45.67 58.00
C LEU A 554 15.57 46.74 58.90
N PHE A 555 14.61 46.35 59.74
CA PHE A 555 13.96 47.26 60.68
C PHE A 555 14.93 47.83 61.70
N ASN A 556 15.82 47.00 62.26
CA ASN A 556 16.87 47.44 63.18
C ASN A 556 17.89 48.35 62.49
N ALA A 557 18.30 48.04 61.25
CA ALA A 557 19.17 48.90 60.47
C ALA A 557 18.54 50.27 60.21
N LEU A 558 17.25 50.31 59.86
CA LEU A 558 16.48 51.55 59.72
C LEU A 558 16.38 52.32 61.03
N LEU A 559 16.17 51.65 62.17
CA LEU A 559 16.18 52.28 63.48
C LEU A 559 17.54 52.87 63.83
N VAL A 560 18.64 52.18 63.55
CA VAL A 560 20.01 52.68 63.78
C VAL A 560 20.28 53.90 62.90
N VAL A 561 19.91 53.85 61.62
CA VAL A 561 20.00 55.02 60.72
C VAL A 561 19.15 56.16 61.27
N TRP A 562 17.90 55.89 61.68
CA TRP A 562 17.02 56.89 62.26
C TRP A 562 17.62 57.54 63.52
N LEU A 563 18.24 56.75 64.40
CA LEU A 563 18.88 57.22 65.64
C LEU A 563 20.16 58.03 65.39
N LEU A 564 20.91 57.69 64.32
CA LEU A 564 22.14 58.40 63.93
C LEU A 564 21.88 59.72 63.20
N PHE A 565 20.75 59.85 62.50
CA PHE A 565 20.42 61.01 61.69
C PHE A 565 19.26 61.87 62.26
N LEU A 566 18.83 61.59 63.49
CA LEU A 566 17.93 62.47 64.24
C LEU A 566 18.67 63.78 64.59
N PRO A 567 18.13 64.95 64.21
CA PRO A 567 18.65 66.21 64.72
C PRO A 567 18.40 66.23 66.24
N ARG A 568 19.47 66.47 67.01
CA ARG A 568 19.41 66.59 68.48
C ARG A 568 18.56 67.77 68.92
#